data_AF-A0A7Z9LRL5-F1
#
_entry.id   AF-A0A7Z9LRL5-F1
#
_cell.length_a   1.000
_cell.length_b   1.000
_cell.length_c   1.000
_cell.angle_alpha   90.00
_cell.angle_beta   90.00
_cell.angle_gamma   90.00
#
_symmetry.space_group_name_H-M   'P 1'
#
loop_
_entity.id
_entity.type
_entity.pdbx_description
1 polymer ?
#
loop_
_entity_poly.entity_id
_entity_poly.type
_entity_poly.pdbx_seq_one_letter_code
_entity_poly.pdbx_strand_id
1 'polypeptide(L)'
;MKAELVNPFIESVQEIFTTMLGVQARRGKVGITDAEKSPGDLVALIGISGHATGNVALSLPSQTALAIVGQLMSETYTSITDDA
;
A
#
# COMPACT_ATOMS: atom_id res chain seq x y z
N MET A 1 -11.04 -7.00 15.53
CA MET A 1 -10.39 -5.68 15.43
C MET A 1 -11.48 -4.62 15.29
N LYS A 2 -11.34 -3.45 15.92
CA LYS A 2 -12.29 -2.34 15.75
C LYS A 2 -12.05 -1.68 14.38
N ALA A 3 -13.10 -1.44 13.61
CA ALA A 3 -13.02 -0.77 12.31
C ALA A 3 -12.36 0.62 12.40
N GLU A 4 -12.52 1.29 13.55
CA GLU A 4 -11.92 2.57 13.92
C GLU A 4 -10.39 2.59 13.81
N LEU A 5 -9.72 1.45 14.01
CA LEU A 5 -8.26 1.35 13.89
C LEU A 5 -7.81 1.14 12.44
N VAL A 6 -8.68 0.66 11.55
CA VAL A 6 -8.32 0.31 10.16
C VAL A 6 -8.67 1.44 9.20
N ASN A 7 -9.79 2.13 9.43
CA ASN A 7 -10.28 3.19 8.54
C ASN A 7 -9.25 4.31 8.28
N PRO A 8 -8.50 4.81 9.28
CA PRO A 8 -7.49 5.84 9.03
C PRO A 8 -6.45 5.41 8.00
N PHE A 9 -5.99 4.16 8.04
CA PHE A 9 -5.02 3.65 7.06
C PHE A 9 -5.60 3.58 5.64
N ILE A 10 -6.87 3.18 5.52
CA ILE A 10 -7.54 3.11 4.21
C ILE A 10 -7.68 4.52 3.63
N GLU A 11 -8.12 5.48 4.44
CA GLU A 11 -8.30 6.87 4.04
C GLU A 11 -6.96 7.51 3.66
N SER A 12 -5.90 7.32 4.46
CA SER A 12 -4.57 7.84 4.15
C SER A 12 -4.01 7.29 2.84
N VAL A 13 -4.22 6.00 2.53
CA VAL A 13 -3.78 5.44 1.24
C VAL A 13 -4.53 6.10 0.07
N GLN A 14 -5.84 6.33 0.19
CA GLN A 14 -6.59 7.02 -0.86
C GLN A 14 -6.12 8.47 -1.07
N GLU A 15 -5.80 9.16 0.02
CA GLU A 15 -5.29 10.53 -0.02
C GLU A 15 -3.91 10.60 -0.67
N ILE A 16 -2.98 9.69 -0.34
CA ILE A 16 -1.65 9.62 -0.97
C ILE A 16 -1.77 9.44 -2.48
N PHE A 17 -2.61 8.49 -2.93
CA PHE A 17 -2.80 8.26 -4.36
C PHE A 17 -3.41 9.48 -5.06
N THR A 18 -4.35 10.16 -4.40
CA THR A 18 -4.98 11.34 -4.99
C THR A 18 -4.01 12.53 -5.05
N THR A 19 -3.26 12.78 -3.98
CA THR A 19 -2.45 13.99 -3.84
C THR A 19 -1.08 13.85 -4.49
N MET A 20 -0.41 12.70 -4.34
CA MET A 20 0.95 12.49 -4.86
C MET A 20 0.96 11.91 -6.28
N LEU A 21 -0.05 11.10 -6.62
CA LEU A 21 -0.12 10.45 -7.94
C LEU A 21 -1.21 11.06 -8.83
N GLY A 22 -2.10 11.92 -8.32
CA GLY A 22 -3.23 12.42 -9.12
C GLY A 22 -4.17 11.30 -9.59
N VAL A 23 -4.11 10.11 -8.97
CA VAL A 23 -4.91 8.93 -9.33
C VAL A 23 -5.91 8.64 -8.22
N GLN A 24 -7.17 8.40 -8.57
CA GLN A 24 -8.16 7.99 -7.58
C GLN A 24 -8.12 6.49 -7.31
N ALA A 25 -7.58 6.10 -6.16
CA ALA A 25 -7.63 4.73 -5.67
C ALA A 25 -9.06 4.35 -5.23
N ARG A 26 -9.63 3.32 -5.85
CA ARG A 26 -10.96 2.81 -5.51
C ARG A 26 -10.86 1.70 -4.47
N ARG A 27 -11.53 1.89 -3.33
CA ARG A 27 -11.61 0.91 -2.26
C ARG A 27 -12.45 -0.30 -2.70
N GLY A 28 -11.89 -1.50 -2.53
CA GLY A 28 -12.61 -2.76 -2.70
C GLY A 28 -13.44 -3.14 -1.47
N LYS A 29 -13.97 -4.38 -1.46
CA LYS A 29 -14.66 -4.90 -0.27
C LYS A 29 -13.66 -5.11 0.87
N VAL A 30 -13.98 -4.58 2.05
CA VAL A 30 -13.19 -4.84 3.26
C VAL A 30 -13.67 -6.11 3.91
N GLY A 31 -12.73 -6.96 4.28
CA GLY A 31 -12.99 -8.24 4.91
C GLY A 31 -11.76 -8.75 5.64
N ILE A 32 -11.92 -9.90 6.26
CA ILE A 32 -10.80 -10.66 6.82
C ILE A 32 -10.09 -11.31 5.63
N THR A 33 -8.76 -11.20 5.59
CA THR A 33 -7.98 -11.84 4.52
C THR A 33 -7.93 -13.35 4.79
N ASP A 34 -8.22 -14.14 3.76
CA ASP A 34 -7.93 -15.57 3.77
C ASP A 34 -6.44 -15.75 3.39
N ALA A 35 -5.70 -16.54 4.15
CA ALA A 35 -4.25 -16.70 3.97
C ALA A 35 -3.84 -17.28 2.60
N GLU A 36 -4.79 -17.89 1.87
CA GLU A 36 -4.55 -18.52 0.57
C GLU A 36 -4.52 -17.53 -0.61
N LYS A 37 -5.01 -16.30 -0.42
CA LYS A 37 -4.89 -15.28 -1.47
C LYS A 37 -3.50 -14.70 -1.42
N SER A 38 -2.72 -14.94 -2.47
CA SER A 38 -1.41 -14.34 -2.66
C SER A 38 -1.54 -12.83 -2.44
N PRO A 39 -0.93 -12.27 -1.37
CA PRO A 39 -0.61 -10.87 -1.40
C PRO A 39 0.29 -10.69 -2.63
N GLY A 40 0.06 -9.65 -3.42
CA GLY A 40 0.81 -9.37 -4.65
C GLY A 40 2.33 -9.41 -4.48
N ASP A 41 3.03 -9.36 -5.61
CA ASP A 41 4.47 -9.63 -5.75
C ASP A 41 5.38 -8.86 -4.76
N LEU A 42 4.97 -7.68 -4.32
CA LEU A 42 5.71 -6.83 -3.40
C LEU A 42 4.85 -6.47 -2.18
N VAL A 43 5.44 -6.60 -0.98
CA VAL A 43 4.76 -6.30 0.28
C VAL A 43 5.63 -5.36 1.13
N ALA A 44 5.11 -4.18 1.44
CA ALA A 44 5.66 -3.29 2.44
C ALA A 44 5.03 -3.58 3.79
N LEU A 45 5.86 -3.82 4.81
CA LEU A 45 5.43 -4.11 6.18
C LEU A 45 5.82 -2.97 7.11
N ILE A 46 4.84 -2.41 7.80
CA ILE A 46 5.01 -1.33 8.76
C ILE A 46 4.56 -1.84 10.13
N GLY A 47 5.52 -1.97 11.05
CA GLY A 47 5.24 -2.31 12.44
C GLY A 47 4.73 -1.10 13.21
N ILE A 48 3.65 -1.26 13.95
CA ILE A 48 3.04 -0.24 14.78
C ILE A 48 3.11 -0.69 16.24
N SER A 49 3.60 0.20 17.10
CA SER A 49 3.68 0.01 18.55
C SER A 49 3.14 1.24 19.28
N GLY A 50 2.50 1.05 20.44
CA GLY A 50 1.95 2.12 21.26
C GLY A 50 0.55 1.78 21.78
N HIS A 51 -0.44 2.64 21.51
CA HIS A 51 -1.84 2.43 21.91
C HIS A 51 -2.48 1.20 21.22
N ALA A 52 -1.96 0.81 20.06
CA ALA A 52 -2.24 -0.45 19.40
C ALA A 52 -0.92 -1.08 18.93
N THR A 53 -0.83 -2.41 19.01
CA THR A 53 0.31 -3.18 18.51
C THR A 53 -0.14 -4.05 17.35
N GLY A 54 0.58 -3.99 16.23
CA GLY A 54 0.26 -4.78 15.07
C GLY A 54 1.12 -4.41 13.86
N ASN A 55 0.83 -5.05 12.74
CA ASN A 55 1.51 -4.78 11.48
C ASN A 55 0.49 -4.31 10.44
N VAL A 56 0.88 -3.31 9.67
CA VAL A 56 0.18 -2.91 8.46
C VAL A 56 0.98 -3.44 7.28
N ALA A 57 0.33 -4.23 6.42
CA ALA A 57 0.91 -4.75 5.20
C ALA A 57 0.25 -4.04 4.00
N LEU A 58 1.06 -3.37 3.19
CA LEU A 58 0.65 -2.85 1.89
C LEU A 58 1.22 -3.75 0.80
N SER A 59 0.35 -4.43 0.07
CA SER A 59 0.76 -5.34 -0.99
C SER A 59 0.36 -4.80 -2.36
N LEU A 60 1.33 -4.79 -3.29
CA LEU A 60 1.20 -4.21 -4.62
C LEU A 60 1.80 -5.18 -5.65
N PRO A 61 1.18 -5.31 -6.84
CA PRO A 61 1.85 -5.93 -7.99
C PRO A 61 3.09 -5.12 -8.38
N SER A 62 4.11 -5.80 -8.92
CA SER A 62 5.39 -5.17 -9.29
C SER A 62 5.20 -3.99 -10.25
N GLN A 63 4.31 -4.13 -11.23
CA GLN A 63 4.02 -3.10 -12.23
C GLN A 63 3.43 -1.83 -11.59
N THR A 64 2.56 -1.99 -10.59
CA THR A 64 1.95 -0.85 -9.88
C THR A 64 2.99 -0.13 -9.03
N ALA A 65 3.86 -0.87 -8.34
CA ALA A 65 4.94 -0.27 -7.56
C ALA A 65 5.90 0.56 -8.44
N LEU A 66 6.32 0.02 -9.59
CA LEU A 66 7.19 0.73 -10.55
C LEU A 66 6.52 2.00 -11.10
N ALA A 67 5.22 1.93 -11.43
CA ALA A 67 4.48 3.09 -11.92
C ALA A 67 4.36 4.18 -10.84
N ILE A 68 4.12 3.80 -9.58
CA ILE A 68 4.07 4.73 -8.45
C ILE A 68 5.42 5.44 -8.30
N VAL A 69 6.51 4.67 -8.22
CA VAL A 69 7.85 5.25 -8.01
C VAL A 69 8.25 6.14 -9.19
N GLY A 70 7.94 5.73 -10.42
CA GLY A 70 8.23 6.52 -11.60
C GLY A 70 7.48 7.85 -11.61
N GLN A 71 6.24 7.86 -11.14
CA GLN A 71 5.48 9.10 -11.01
C GLN A 71 5.99 10.00 -9.88
N LEU A 72 6.41 9.42 -8.74
CA LEU A 72 6.96 10.20 -7.62
C LEU A 72 8.32 10.80 -7.94
N MET A 73 9.17 10.08 -8.67
CA MET A 73 10.53 10.51 -9.04
C MET A 73 10.59 11.23 -10.40
N SER A 74 9.50 11.26 -11.15
CA SER A 74 9.47 11.74 -12.55
C SER A 74 10.46 11.02 -13.47
N GLU A 75 10.70 9.72 -13.21
CA GLU A 75 11.61 8.85 -13.97
C GLU A 75 10.91 7.54 -14.38
N THR A 76 11.49 6.75 -15.27
CA THR A 76 10.89 5.47 -15.70
C THR A 76 11.72 4.30 -15.18
N TYR A 77 11.07 3.40 -14.43
CA TYR A 77 11.68 2.19 -13.88
C TYR A 77 11.09 0.95 -14.55
N THR A 78 11.95 0.04 -15.01
CA THR A 78 11.54 -1.19 -15.72
C THR A 78 11.77 -2.46 -14.93
N SER A 79 12.44 -2.36 -13.77
CA SER A 79 12.76 -3.48 -12.90
C SER A 79 12.89 -3.00 -11.46
N ILE A 80 12.59 -3.87 -10.51
CA ILE A 80 12.82 -3.62 -9.09
C ILE A 80 14.33 -3.69 -8.86
N THR A 81 14.94 -2.56 -8.50
CA THR A 81 16.36 -2.43 -8.17
C THR A 81 16.50 -2.03 -6.70
N ASP A 82 17.62 -2.40 -6.10
CA ASP A 82 18.00 -1.90 -4.78
C ASP A 82 18.72 -0.56 -4.99
N ASP A 83 18.14 0.54 -4.52
CA ASP A 83 18.83 1.84 -4.47
C ASP A 83 19.79 1.78 -3.28
N ALA A 84 21.04 1.45 -3.55
CA ALA A 84 22.14 1.46 -2.59
C ALA A 84 22.77 2.86 -2.46
#